data_AF-A0A7S0DD48-F1
#
_entry.id   AF-A0A7S0DD48-F1
#
_cell.length_a   1.000
_cell.length_b   1.000
_cell.length_c   1.000
_cell.angle_alpha   90.00
_cell.angle_beta   90.00
_cell.angle_gamma   90.00
#
_symmetry.space_group_name_H-M   'P 1'
#
loop_
_entity.id
_entity.type
_entity.pdbx_description
1 polymer ?
#
loop_
_entity_poly.entity_id
_entity_poly.type
_entity_poly.pdbx_seq_one_letter_code
_entity_poly.pdbx_strand_id
1 'polypeptide(L)'
;PSSARKPLDTRVRVFQALPWYVRVFAHTLKVTFDGVDANVAASRSVTDLGRNHFDASSAPELLGDGEVEGLRWSPSRDRTRPSVLEAQLFVPSSVSVVRVSARFEKAFLRTEEFPPDANRGFDVAPAVVAFPPPRVIRFFRNLEGMDALESPLLDRMEGLVVGGNTQPAEVPERVYLNGLLLTLPTPDFSMPFNVITLVCTAMSLLSGGVLSALTRRPAWAGFKEQKAEQKKKLAELAKRAKA
;
A
#
# COMPACT_ATOMS: atom_id res chain seq x y z
N PRO A 1 -35.86 -10.53 -29.36
CA PRO A 1 -34.91 -9.50 -29.81
C PRO A 1 -33.63 -9.54 -28.99
N SER A 2 -32.65 -10.31 -29.46
CA SER A 2 -31.32 -10.46 -28.84
C SER A 2 -30.70 -9.09 -28.62
N SER A 3 -30.41 -8.75 -27.36
CA SER A 3 -29.67 -7.55 -26.96
C SER A 3 -28.25 -7.61 -27.53
N ALA A 4 -28.10 -7.22 -28.79
CA ALA A 4 -26.81 -7.08 -29.42
C ALA A 4 -26.01 -6.04 -28.62
N ARG A 5 -24.95 -6.50 -27.96
CA ARG A 5 -23.99 -5.67 -27.21
C ARG A 5 -23.55 -4.50 -28.10
N LYS A 6 -23.62 -3.28 -27.57
CA LYS A 6 -23.30 -2.06 -28.31
C LYS A 6 -21.78 -2.04 -28.58
N PRO A 7 -21.32 -1.39 -29.68
CA PRO A 7 -19.91 -1.42 -30.11
C PRO A 7 -18.90 -0.82 -29.11
N LEU A 8 -19.37 -0.23 -28.00
CA LEU A 8 -18.56 0.44 -26.99
C LEU A 8 -18.63 -0.23 -25.60
N ASP A 9 -19.36 -1.33 -25.47
CA ASP A 9 -19.41 -2.05 -24.20
C ASP A 9 -18.06 -2.71 -23.91
N THR A 10 -17.51 -2.43 -22.73
CA THR A 10 -16.12 -2.79 -22.39
C THR A 10 -16.08 -3.70 -21.18
N ARG A 11 -15.38 -4.82 -21.32
CA ARG A 11 -15.08 -5.74 -20.21
C ARG A 11 -13.81 -5.29 -19.51
N VAL A 12 -13.90 -5.00 -18.23
CA VAL A 12 -12.80 -4.48 -17.43
C VAL A 12 -12.47 -5.44 -16.29
N ARG A 13 -11.19 -5.64 -15.99
CA ARG A 13 -10.74 -6.40 -14.82
C ARG A 13 -10.17 -5.44 -13.78
N VAL A 14 -10.69 -5.51 -12.56
CA VAL A 14 -10.23 -4.72 -11.41
C VAL A 14 -9.48 -5.61 -10.46
N PHE A 15 -8.28 -5.19 -10.07
CA PHE A 15 -7.45 -5.82 -9.08
C PHE A 15 -7.14 -4.82 -7.96
N GLN A 16 -7.45 -5.17 -6.71
CA GLN A 16 -7.09 -4.38 -5.55
C GLN A 16 -6.48 -5.28 -4.48
N ALA A 17 -5.25 -4.97 -4.08
CA ALA A 17 -4.61 -5.55 -2.91
C ALA A 17 -4.74 -4.58 -1.73
N LEU A 18 -5.24 -5.06 -0.60
CA LEU A 18 -5.35 -4.28 0.64
C LEU A 18 -4.48 -4.93 1.72
N PRO A 19 -3.64 -4.15 2.43
CA PRO A 19 -2.80 -4.66 3.50
C PRO A 19 -3.60 -5.38 4.59
N TRP A 20 -2.95 -6.28 5.33
CA TRP A 20 -3.62 -7.09 6.36
C TRP A 20 -4.26 -6.25 7.48
N TYR A 21 -3.74 -5.05 7.73
CA TYR A 21 -4.28 -4.12 8.72
C TYR A 21 -5.57 -3.42 8.28
N VAL A 22 -6.01 -3.63 7.03
CA VAL A 22 -7.32 -3.24 6.51
C VAL A 22 -8.18 -4.49 6.42
N ARG A 23 -9.04 -4.71 7.41
CA ARG A 23 -9.92 -5.88 7.47
C ARG A 23 -11.23 -5.56 6.77
N VAL A 24 -11.33 -5.97 5.51
CA VAL A 24 -12.55 -5.73 4.71
C VAL A 24 -13.62 -6.77 5.02
N PHE A 25 -14.85 -6.30 5.21
CA PHE A 25 -16.02 -7.13 5.34
C PHE A 25 -16.56 -7.51 3.96
N ALA A 26 -16.17 -8.67 3.45
CA ALA A 26 -16.54 -9.12 2.09
C ALA A 26 -18.06 -9.10 1.83
N HIS A 27 -18.88 -9.38 2.85
CA HIS A 27 -20.35 -9.35 2.75
C HIS A 27 -20.94 -7.94 2.52
N THR A 28 -20.14 -6.89 2.69
CA THR A 28 -20.55 -5.50 2.43
C THR A 28 -20.07 -4.97 1.08
N LEU A 29 -19.43 -5.82 0.27
CA LEU A 29 -18.97 -5.45 -1.05
C LEU A 29 -20.17 -5.16 -1.95
N LYS A 30 -20.21 -3.94 -2.48
CA LYS A 30 -21.24 -3.45 -3.41
C LYS A 30 -20.59 -2.85 -4.63
N VAL A 31 -21.11 -3.18 -5.80
CA VAL A 31 -20.74 -2.58 -7.07
C VAL A 31 -21.96 -1.81 -7.57
N THR A 32 -21.79 -0.53 -7.89
CA THR A 32 -22.86 0.31 -8.44
C THR A 32 -22.45 0.92 -9.76
N PHE A 33 -23.38 0.94 -10.72
CA PHE A 33 -23.25 1.55 -12.03
C PHE A 33 -24.15 2.80 -12.03
N ASP A 34 -23.55 4.00 -12.14
CA ASP A 34 -24.24 5.29 -11.99
C ASP A 34 -25.16 5.38 -10.75
N GLY A 35 -24.77 4.71 -9.67
CA GLY A 35 -25.52 4.68 -8.41
C GLY A 35 -26.59 3.60 -8.30
N VAL A 36 -26.85 2.83 -9.37
CA VAL A 36 -27.73 1.66 -9.34
C VAL A 36 -26.93 0.43 -8.93
N ASP A 37 -27.42 -0.33 -7.95
CA ASP A 37 -26.79 -1.56 -7.49
C ASP A 37 -26.71 -2.57 -8.64
N ALA A 38 -25.53 -3.11 -8.88
CA ALA A 38 -25.30 -4.15 -9.87
C ALA A 38 -25.85 -5.49 -9.38
N ASN A 39 -26.43 -6.27 -10.29
CA ASN A 39 -26.61 -7.69 -10.03
C ASN A 39 -25.23 -8.35 -10.03
N VAL A 40 -24.80 -8.79 -8.85
CA VAL A 40 -23.69 -9.73 -8.73
C VAL A 40 -24.25 -11.07 -9.19
N ALA A 41 -24.13 -11.38 -10.48
CA ALA A 41 -24.47 -12.70 -10.99
C ALA A 41 -23.72 -13.71 -10.12
N ALA A 42 -24.46 -14.58 -9.42
CA ALA A 42 -23.91 -15.50 -8.45
C ALA A 42 -22.71 -16.20 -9.09
N SER A 43 -21.52 -15.97 -8.51
CA SER A 43 -20.22 -16.43 -8.95
C SER A 43 -20.31 -17.76 -9.68
N ARG A 44 -20.27 -17.74 -11.02
CA ARG A 44 -19.98 -18.95 -11.77
C ARG A 44 -18.55 -19.32 -11.39
N SER A 45 -18.43 -20.42 -10.65
CA SER A 45 -17.14 -20.88 -10.12
C SER A 45 -16.10 -20.94 -11.22
N VAL A 46 -14.93 -20.37 -10.94
CA VAL A 46 -13.75 -20.26 -11.82
C VAL A 46 -13.26 -21.62 -12.37
N THR A 47 -13.80 -22.75 -11.91
CA THR A 47 -13.55 -24.09 -12.46
C THR A 47 -14.12 -24.33 -13.86
N ASP A 48 -15.07 -23.52 -14.35
CA ASP A 48 -15.67 -23.68 -15.68
C ASP A 48 -15.01 -22.81 -16.78
N LEU A 49 -14.01 -21.98 -16.46
CA LEU A 49 -13.33 -21.14 -17.45
C LEU A 49 -12.35 -21.91 -18.37
N GLY A 50 -12.13 -23.21 -18.13
CA GLY A 50 -11.27 -24.08 -18.94
C GLY A 50 -11.99 -24.85 -20.05
N ARG A 51 -13.32 -24.85 -20.07
CA ARG A 51 -14.14 -25.44 -21.13
C ARG A 51 -15.38 -24.58 -21.28
N ASN A 52 -15.46 -23.79 -22.34
CA ASN A 52 -16.58 -23.83 -23.27
C ASN A 52 -16.57 -22.62 -24.20
N HIS A 53 -16.87 -22.94 -25.45
CA HIS A 53 -17.35 -22.05 -26.49
C HIS A 53 -18.39 -21.06 -25.92
N PHE A 54 -18.18 -19.77 -26.12
CA PHE A 54 -19.05 -18.71 -25.62
C PHE A 54 -20.32 -18.64 -26.49
N ASP A 55 -21.36 -19.40 -26.13
CA ASP A 55 -22.67 -19.27 -26.76
C ASP A 55 -23.37 -18.02 -26.22
N ALA A 56 -23.52 -17.02 -27.09
CA ALA A 56 -24.11 -15.72 -26.80
C ALA A 56 -25.65 -15.75 -26.57
N SER A 57 -26.26 -16.93 -26.46
CA SER A 57 -27.72 -17.12 -26.41
C SER A 57 -28.29 -17.35 -25.01
N SER A 58 -27.46 -17.46 -23.96
CA SER A 58 -27.92 -17.74 -22.59
C SER A 58 -27.62 -16.61 -21.59
N ALA A 59 -27.68 -15.34 -22.01
CA ALA A 59 -27.64 -14.22 -21.08
C ALA A 59 -28.99 -14.10 -20.36
N PRO A 60 -29.05 -14.12 -19.01
CA PRO A 60 -30.30 -13.87 -18.29
C PRO A 60 -30.80 -12.45 -18.60
N GLU A 61 -32.11 -12.30 -18.79
CA GLU A 61 -32.76 -10.99 -19.03
C GLU A 61 -32.47 -10.04 -17.86
N LEU A 62 -31.74 -8.96 -18.15
CA LEU A 62 -31.19 -8.00 -17.20
C LEU A 62 -32.17 -6.83 -16.94
N LEU A 63 -32.52 -6.65 -15.66
CA LEU A 63 -32.92 -5.37 -15.10
C LEU A 63 -31.68 -4.72 -14.49
N GLY A 64 -31.04 -3.82 -15.23
CA GLY A 64 -29.81 -3.10 -14.85
C GLY A 64 -28.72 -3.25 -15.90
N ASP A 65 -28.28 -2.14 -16.49
CA ASP A 65 -27.42 -2.17 -17.68
C ASP A 65 -26.04 -2.79 -17.42
N GLY A 66 -25.49 -2.73 -16.20
CA GLY A 66 -24.14 -3.26 -15.86
C GLY A 66 -24.14 -4.58 -15.07
N GLU A 67 -23.18 -5.46 -15.36
CA GLU A 67 -23.09 -6.81 -14.78
C GLU A 67 -21.70 -7.09 -14.17
N VAL A 68 -21.67 -7.80 -13.03
CA VAL A 68 -20.44 -8.38 -12.47
C VAL A 68 -20.33 -9.82 -12.96
N GLU A 69 -19.48 -10.07 -13.96
CA GLU A 69 -19.31 -11.40 -14.56
C GLU A 69 -18.55 -12.38 -13.63
N GLY A 70 -17.65 -11.86 -12.80
CA GLY A 70 -16.84 -12.68 -11.90
C GLY A 70 -16.25 -11.89 -10.74
N LEU A 71 -16.22 -12.51 -9.57
CA LEU A 71 -15.69 -11.93 -8.34
C LEU A 71 -14.91 -12.98 -7.56
N ARG A 72 -13.62 -12.72 -7.32
CA ARG A 72 -12.75 -13.54 -6.49
C ARG A 72 -12.21 -12.70 -5.33
N TRP A 73 -12.47 -13.18 -4.12
CA TRP A 73 -12.02 -12.55 -2.88
C TRP A 73 -11.09 -13.50 -2.13
N SER A 74 -9.88 -13.03 -1.82
CA SER A 74 -8.96 -13.72 -0.92
C SER A 74 -8.81 -12.89 0.37
N PRO A 75 -9.24 -13.41 1.53
CA PRO A 75 -9.17 -12.67 2.79
C PRO A 75 -7.73 -12.54 3.30
N SER A 76 -7.45 -11.42 3.98
CA SER A 76 -6.18 -11.18 4.65
C SER A 76 -5.98 -12.12 5.83
N ARG A 77 -4.71 -12.31 6.21
CA ARG A 77 -4.32 -12.95 7.47
C ARG A 77 -3.38 -12.00 8.18
N ASP A 78 -3.71 -11.68 9.42
CA ASP A 78 -2.93 -10.74 10.24
C ASP A 78 -1.43 -11.03 10.16
N ARG A 79 -0.66 -9.98 9.84
CA ARG A 79 0.82 -10.00 9.73
C ARG A 79 1.40 -11.01 8.74
N THR A 80 0.58 -11.70 7.95
CA THR A 80 1.02 -12.81 7.10
C THR A 80 0.74 -12.54 5.62
N ARG A 81 -0.49 -12.12 5.26
CA ARG A 81 -0.87 -11.90 3.86
C ARG A 81 -1.91 -10.78 3.70
N PRO A 82 -1.86 -10.00 2.62
CA PRO A 82 -2.87 -9.00 2.29
C PRO A 82 -4.19 -9.66 1.86
N SER A 83 -5.26 -8.87 1.82
CA SER A 83 -6.50 -9.25 1.15
C SER A 83 -6.44 -8.83 -0.31
N VAL A 84 -7.06 -9.61 -1.19
CA VAL A 84 -7.03 -9.40 -2.63
C VAL A 84 -8.44 -9.50 -3.20
N LEU A 85 -8.83 -8.48 -3.95
CA LEU A 85 -10.05 -8.41 -4.72
C LEU A 85 -9.70 -8.48 -6.21
N GLU A 86 -10.28 -9.46 -6.89
CA GLU A 86 -10.26 -9.63 -8.34
C GLU A 86 -11.72 -9.58 -8.82
N ALA A 87 -12.08 -8.58 -9.63
CA ALA A 87 -13.42 -8.45 -10.17
C ALA A 87 -13.37 -8.28 -11.70
N GLN A 88 -14.26 -8.98 -12.40
CA GLN A 88 -14.49 -8.80 -13.83
C GLN A 88 -15.85 -8.13 -14.01
N LEU A 89 -15.83 -6.91 -14.54
CA LEU A 89 -16.98 -6.03 -14.69
C LEU A 89 -17.28 -5.86 -16.18
N PHE A 90 -18.54 -6.00 -16.54
CA PHE A 90 -19.04 -5.58 -17.85
C PHE A 90 -19.57 -4.15 -17.71
N VAL A 91 -18.88 -3.20 -18.33
CA VAL A 91 -19.22 -1.77 -18.30
C VAL A 91 -19.89 -1.40 -19.62
N PRO A 92 -21.19 -1.12 -19.62
CA PRO A 92 -21.91 -0.68 -20.81
C PRO A 92 -21.50 0.73 -21.20
N SER A 93 -21.66 1.05 -22.49
CA SER A 93 -21.39 2.40 -22.98
C SER A 93 -22.35 3.47 -22.44
N SER A 94 -23.47 3.07 -21.82
CA SER A 94 -24.42 3.99 -21.19
C SER A 94 -23.97 4.46 -19.80
N VAL A 95 -23.07 3.72 -19.15
CA VAL A 95 -22.66 4.01 -17.77
C VAL A 95 -21.43 4.89 -17.73
N SER A 96 -21.48 5.95 -16.92
CA SER A 96 -20.36 6.87 -16.77
C SER A 96 -19.45 6.53 -15.58
N VAL A 97 -20.01 6.06 -14.47
CA VAL A 97 -19.31 5.84 -13.21
C VAL A 97 -19.61 4.45 -12.67
N VAL A 98 -18.55 3.68 -12.41
CA VAL A 98 -18.63 2.42 -11.69
C VAL A 98 -17.98 2.59 -10.32
N ARG A 99 -18.71 2.25 -9.25
CA ARG A 99 -18.23 2.38 -7.88
C ARG A 99 -18.22 1.02 -7.20
N VAL A 100 -17.05 0.60 -6.75
CA VAL A 100 -16.88 -0.56 -5.86
C VAL A 100 -16.67 -0.04 -4.44
N SER A 101 -17.50 -0.50 -3.50
CA SER A 101 -17.45 -0.06 -2.10
C SER A 101 -17.55 -1.25 -1.15
N ALA A 102 -16.85 -1.17 -0.02
CA ALA A 102 -16.93 -2.15 1.06
C ALA A 102 -16.63 -1.48 2.40
N ARG A 103 -17.22 -1.99 3.48
CA ARG A 103 -16.88 -1.59 4.84
C ARG A 103 -15.62 -2.32 5.28
N PHE A 104 -14.82 -1.65 6.12
CA PHE A 104 -13.61 -2.23 6.66
C PHE A 104 -13.40 -1.78 8.12
N GLU A 105 -12.59 -2.57 8.82
CA GLU A 105 -12.07 -2.26 10.15
C GLU A 105 -10.55 -2.05 10.07
N LYS A 106 -10.03 -1.19 10.93
CA LYS A 106 -8.59 -0.94 11.10
C LYS A 106 -8.05 -1.88 12.16
N ALA A 107 -7.04 -2.68 11.83
CA ALA A 107 -6.41 -3.55 12.82
C ALA A 107 -5.56 -2.77 13.82
N PHE A 108 -5.40 -3.31 15.04
CA PHE A 108 -4.44 -2.79 16.01
C PHE A 108 -3.02 -3.18 15.62
N LEU A 109 -2.19 -2.16 15.41
CA LEU A 109 -0.77 -2.32 15.15
C LEU A 109 0.03 -2.24 16.45
N ARG A 110 1.16 -2.96 16.46
CA ARG A 110 2.16 -2.82 17.51
C ARG A 110 2.99 -1.57 17.29
N THR A 111 3.59 -1.04 18.35
CA THR A 111 4.47 0.15 18.28
C THR A 111 5.61 -0.03 17.25
N GLU A 112 6.12 -1.26 17.10
CA GLU A 112 7.17 -1.63 16.12
C GLU A 112 6.69 -1.66 14.66
N GLU A 113 5.37 -1.71 14.43
CA GLU A 113 4.77 -1.80 13.09
C GLU A 113 4.46 -0.44 12.47
N PHE A 114 4.54 0.63 13.28
CA PHE A 114 4.38 1.99 12.79
C PHE A 114 5.64 2.48 12.07
N PRO A 115 5.49 3.23 10.96
CA PRO A 115 6.62 3.96 10.40
C PRO A 115 7.17 4.98 11.41
N PRO A 116 8.41 5.47 11.22
CA PRO A 116 9.02 6.47 12.12
C PRO A 116 8.14 7.71 12.37
N ASP A 117 7.30 8.07 11.40
CA ASP A 117 6.25 9.07 11.56
C ASP A 117 4.87 8.41 11.46
N ALA A 118 4.31 8.05 12.62
CA ALA A 118 2.99 7.45 12.71
C ALA A 118 1.85 8.42 12.34
N ASN A 119 2.07 9.74 12.43
CA ASN A 119 1.05 10.76 12.19
C ASN A 119 0.78 10.97 10.69
N ARG A 120 1.73 10.62 9.81
CA ARG A 120 1.54 10.65 8.35
C ARG A 120 0.45 9.68 7.88
N GLY A 121 0.27 8.56 8.57
CA GLY A 121 -0.60 7.47 8.12
C GLY A 121 0.09 6.46 7.19
N PHE A 122 -0.69 5.51 6.69
CA PHE A 122 -0.21 4.36 5.92
C PHE A 122 -0.67 4.44 4.47
N ASP A 123 0.26 4.32 3.54
CA ASP A 123 -0.05 4.26 2.12
C ASP A 123 -0.69 2.91 1.77
N VAL A 124 -1.81 2.96 1.04
CA VAL A 124 -2.51 1.80 0.47
C VAL A 124 -2.33 1.84 -1.05
N ALA A 125 -1.90 0.70 -1.60
CA ALA A 125 -1.64 0.57 -3.02
C ALA A 125 -2.90 0.89 -3.86
N PRO A 126 -2.73 1.57 -5.00
CA PRO A 126 -3.85 1.88 -5.90
C PRO A 126 -4.45 0.60 -6.49
N ALA A 127 -5.73 0.66 -6.84
CA ALA A 127 -6.35 -0.39 -7.63
C ALA A 127 -5.77 -0.37 -9.05
N VAL A 128 -5.64 -1.54 -9.64
CA VAL A 128 -5.24 -1.72 -11.03
C VAL A 128 -6.47 -2.10 -11.84
N VAL A 129 -6.71 -1.35 -12.90
CA VAL A 129 -7.81 -1.57 -13.84
C VAL A 129 -7.20 -1.99 -15.16
N ALA A 130 -7.52 -3.19 -15.63
CA ALA A 130 -7.04 -3.73 -16.89
C ALA A 130 -8.18 -3.72 -17.93
N PHE A 131 -7.91 -3.05 -19.04
CA PHE A 131 -8.76 -2.91 -20.21
C PHE A 131 -8.36 -3.93 -21.28
N PRO A 132 -9.29 -4.34 -22.15
CA PRO A 132 -8.94 -5.11 -23.33
C PRO A 132 -8.05 -4.25 -24.24
N PRO A 133 -7.21 -4.87 -25.08
CA PRO A 133 -6.36 -4.12 -26.00
C PRO A 133 -7.17 -3.12 -26.85
N PRO A 134 -6.62 -1.91 -27.10
CA PRO A 134 -7.31 -0.91 -27.89
C PRO A 134 -7.54 -1.42 -29.32
N ARG A 135 -8.75 -1.20 -29.84
CA ARG A 135 -9.11 -1.49 -31.23
C ARG A 135 -9.01 -0.20 -32.04
N VAL A 136 -8.03 -0.12 -32.94
CA VAL A 136 -7.88 1.03 -33.84
C VAL A 136 -8.50 0.70 -35.19
N ILE A 137 -9.48 1.50 -35.61
CA ILE A 137 -10.06 1.41 -36.95
C ILE A 137 -9.17 2.25 -37.88
N ARG A 138 -8.35 1.58 -38.70
CA ARG A 138 -7.53 2.27 -39.71
C ARG A 138 -8.42 2.67 -40.89
N PHE A 139 -8.94 3.90 -40.84
CA PHE A 139 -9.76 4.47 -41.92
C PHE A 139 -8.97 4.71 -43.22
N PHE A 140 -7.63 4.74 -43.18
CA PHE A 140 -6.78 5.12 -44.31
C PHE A 140 -6.26 3.96 -45.17
N ARG A 141 -6.98 2.83 -45.24
CA ARG A 141 -6.48 1.67 -46.01
C ARG A 141 -6.39 1.92 -47.53
N ASN A 142 -7.01 2.99 -48.05
CA ASN A 142 -7.20 3.21 -49.49
C ASN A 142 -6.92 4.64 -50.02
N LEU A 143 -6.25 5.53 -49.28
CA LEU A 143 -5.81 6.81 -49.86
C LEU A 143 -4.46 6.60 -50.56
N GLU A 144 -4.55 6.36 -51.88
CA GLU A 144 -3.52 6.36 -52.91
C GLU A 144 -2.06 6.59 -52.45
N GLY A 145 -1.29 5.50 -52.34
CA GLY A 145 0.15 5.53 -52.58
C GLY A 145 1.07 5.90 -51.41
N MET A 146 0.59 5.95 -50.17
CA MET A 146 1.47 6.07 -49.00
C MET A 146 1.54 4.75 -48.24
N ASP A 147 2.59 3.96 -48.49
CA ASP A 147 3.03 2.79 -47.71
C ASP A 147 3.56 3.20 -46.30
N ALA A 148 2.94 4.20 -45.67
CA ALA A 148 3.27 4.64 -44.32
C ALA A 148 2.62 3.77 -43.23
N LEU A 149 2.05 2.61 -43.59
CA LEU A 149 1.10 1.86 -42.77
C LEU A 149 1.67 0.61 -42.07
N GLU A 150 2.97 0.32 -42.16
CA GLU A 150 3.60 -0.75 -41.36
C GLU A 150 4.65 -0.17 -40.42
N SER A 151 4.21 0.56 -39.40
CA SER A 151 5.11 0.90 -38.31
C SER A 151 5.04 -0.19 -37.22
N PRO A 152 6.16 -0.89 -36.93
CA PRO A 152 6.19 -1.94 -35.90
C PRO A 152 5.94 -1.40 -34.48
N LEU A 153 6.03 -0.08 -34.30
CA LEU A 153 5.65 0.61 -33.07
C LEU A 153 4.12 0.72 -32.92
N LEU A 154 3.38 1.07 -33.98
CA LEU A 154 1.92 1.12 -33.91
C LEU A 154 1.32 -0.29 -33.79
N ASP A 155 1.87 -1.29 -34.49
CA ASP A 155 1.43 -2.69 -34.38
C ASP A 155 1.63 -3.27 -32.97
N ARG A 156 2.64 -2.80 -32.22
CA ARG A 156 2.83 -3.14 -30.80
C ARG A 156 1.86 -2.44 -29.84
N MET A 157 1.34 -1.26 -30.22
CA MET A 157 0.36 -0.52 -29.42
C MET A 157 -1.09 -0.92 -29.76
N GLU A 158 -1.34 -1.40 -30.99
CA GLU A 158 -2.65 -1.73 -31.54
C GLU A 158 -2.96 -3.22 -31.31
N GLY A 159 -3.70 -3.55 -30.24
CA GLY A 159 -3.93 -4.94 -29.90
C GLY A 159 -5.08 -5.66 -30.61
N LEU A 160 -5.61 -5.10 -31.71
CA LEU A 160 -6.39 -5.86 -32.68
C LEU A 160 -6.49 -5.08 -34.01
N VAL A 161 -5.70 -5.44 -35.01
CA VAL A 161 -5.91 -4.94 -36.38
C VAL A 161 -7.08 -5.72 -36.98
N VAL A 162 -8.26 -5.09 -37.10
CA VAL A 162 -9.37 -5.67 -37.85
C VAL A 162 -8.98 -5.73 -39.33
N GLY A 163 -8.52 -6.91 -39.77
CA GLY A 163 -8.16 -7.20 -41.16
C GLY A 163 -6.67 -7.46 -41.44
N GLY A 164 -5.83 -7.66 -40.42
CA GLY A 164 -4.44 -8.11 -40.54
C GLY A 164 -4.23 -9.52 -39.95
N ASN A 165 -3.24 -10.26 -40.44
CA ASN A 165 -2.91 -11.64 -40.00
C ASN A 165 -2.13 -11.72 -38.66
N THR A 166 -2.07 -10.65 -37.87
CA THR A 166 -1.31 -10.61 -36.62
C THR A 166 -2.20 -10.95 -35.43
N GLN A 167 -1.72 -11.87 -34.60
CA GLN A 167 -2.35 -12.32 -33.37
C GLN A 167 -2.69 -11.10 -32.48
N PRO A 168 -3.84 -11.08 -31.79
CA PRO A 168 -4.21 -9.96 -30.91
C PRO A 168 -3.06 -9.68 -29.95
N ALA A 169 -2.60 -8.42 -29.85
CA ALA A 169 -1.56 -8.09 -28.88
C ALA A 169 -2.04 -8.52 -27.48
N GLU A 170 -1.33 -9.46 -26.88
CA GLU A 170 -1.74 -10.15 -25.65
C GLU A 170 -1.66 -9.26 -24.41
N VAL A 171 -1.20 -8.02 -24.54
CA VAL A 171 -0.94 -7.13 -23.41
C VAL A 171 -2.16 -6.24 -23.15
N PRO A 172 -2.93 -6.47 -22.07
CA PRO A 172 -4.02 -5.59 -21.68
C PRO A 172 -3.47 -4.23 -21.25
N GLU A 173 -4.17 -3.16 -21.62
CA GLU A 173 -3.87 -1.81 -21.14
C GLU A 173 -4.19 -1.71 -19.64
N ARG A 174 -3.27 -1.19 -18.84
CA ARG A 174 -3.42 -1.09 -17.38
C ARG A 174 -3.44 0.36 -16.94
N VAL A 175 -4.47 0.72 -16.18
CA VAL A 175 -4.62 2.02 -15.54
C VAL A 175 -4.54 1.83 -14.03
N TYR A 176 -3.72 2.65 -13.38
CA TYR A 176 -3.64 2.69 -11.92
C TYR A 176 -4.56 3.78 -11.39
N LEU A 177 -5.39 3.44 -10.40
CA LEU A 177 -6.18 4.42 -9.68
C LEU A 177 -5.31 5.24 -8.72
N ASN A 178 -5.93 6.13 -7.96
CA ASN A 178 -5.25 6.87 -6.92
C ASN A 178 -4.95 5.95 -5.72
N GLY A 179 -3.76 6.08 -5.14
CA GLY A 179 -3.44 5.51 -3.85
C GLY A 179 -4.27 6.15 -2.74
N LEU A 180 -4.46 5.42 -1.64
CA LEU A 180 -5.22 5.90 -0.48
C LEU A 180 -4.29 6.03 0.72
N LEU A 181 -4.38 7.15 1.44
CA LEU A 181 -3.68 7.34 2.70
C LEU A 181 -4.61 7.00 3.87
N LEU A 182 -4.26 5.99 4.65
CA LEU A 182 -5.06 5.51 5.77
C LEU A 182 -4.45 5.93 7.10
N THR A 183 -5.18 6.74 7.87
CA THR A 183 -4.80 7.08 9.24
C THR A 183 -5.23 5.96 10.19
N LEU A 184 -4.27 5.23 10.75
CA LEU A 184 -4.51 4.25 11.80
C LEU A 184 -4.51 4.93 13.17
N PRO A 185 -5.20 4.39 14.19
CA PRO A 185 -5.12 4.93 15.54
C PRO A 185 -3.66 4.87 16.02
N THR A 186 -3.03 6.02 16.15
CA THR A 186 -1.63 6.12 16.56
C THR A 186 -1.51 5.83 18.05
N PRO A 187 -0.61 4.93 18.47
CA PRO A 187 -0.35 4.71 19.89
C PRO A 187 0.40 5.92 20.45
N ASP A 188 0.24 6.17 21.75
CA ASP A 188 0.98 7.22 22.43
C ASP A 188 2.47 6.84 22.53
N PHE A 189 3.32 7.49 21.74
CA PHE A 189 4.78 7.29 21.77
C PHE A 189 5.46 8.02 22.95
N SER A 190 4.75 8.90 23.66
CA SER A 190 5.34 9.66 24.77
C SER A 190 5.53 8.83 26.03
N MET A 191 4.64 7.87 26.31
CA MET A 191 4.78 6.96 27.46
C MET A 191 6.09 6.16 27.43
N PRO A 192 6.42 5.39 26.36
CA PRO A 192 7.69 4.67 26.31
C PRO A 192 8.90 5.62 26.26
N PHE A 193 8.78 6.78 25.61
CA PHE A 193 9.86 7.78 25.58
C PHE A 193 10.25 8.26 26.98
N ASN A 194 9.26 8.57 27.83
CA ASN A 194 9.50 8.99 29.21
C ASN A 194 10.20 7.89 30.02
N VAL A 195 9.81 6.63 29.83
CA VAL A 195 10.45 5.49 30.51
C VAL A 195 11.90 5.31 30.05
N ILE A 196 12.17 5.39 28.76
CA ILE A 196 13.54 5.29 28.22
C ILE A 196 14.42 6.40 28.79
N THR A 197 13.90 7.63 28.87
CA THR A 197 14.61 8.78 29.45
C THR A 197 14.91 8.57 30.93
N LEU A 198 13.96 8.01 31.69
CA LEU A 198 14.16 7.69 33.10
C LEU A 198 15.19 6.56 33.30
N VAL A 199 15.14 5.49 32.51
CA VAL A 199 16.10 4.39 32.62
C VAL A 199 17.50 4.85 32.21
N CYS A 200 17.61 5.69 31.17
CA CYS A 200 18.88 6.26 30.74
C CYS A 200 19.50 7.16 31.83
N THR A 201 18.70 8.02 32.46
CA THR A 201 19.17 8.86 33.56
C THR A 201 19.59 8.03 34.77
N ALA A 202 18.81 7.00 35.14
CA ALA A 202 19.17 6.07 36.21
C ALA A 202 20.48 5.34 35.91
N MET A 203 20.65 4.81 34.69
CA MET A 203 21.89 4.13 34.26
C MET A 203 23.10 5.06 34.29
N SER A 204 22.94 6.31 33.88
CA SER A 204 24.00 7.33 33.93
C SER A 204 24.41 7.65 35.36
N LEU A 205 23.44 7.86 36.26
CA LEU A 205 23.70 8.15 37.67
C LEU A 205 24.35 6.97 38.40
N LEU A 206 23.90 5.73 38.14
CA LEU A 206 24.50 4.54 38.72
C LEU A 206 25.93 4.35 38.22
N SER A 207 26.16 4.45 36.91
CA SER A 207 27.49 4.28 36.33
C SER A 207 28.46 5.38 36.78
N GLY A 208 28.00 6.64 36.80
CA GLY A 208 28.77 7.76 37.32
C GLY A 208 29.05 7.64 38.82
N GLY A 209 28.07 7.14 39.59
CA GLY A 209 28.21 6.83 41.01
C GLY A 209 29.26 5.75 41.26
N VAL A 210 29.20 4.64 40.53
CA VAL A 210 30.18 3.55 40.62
C VAL A 210 31.58 4.04 40.24
N LEU A 211 31.72 4.79 39.14
CA LEU A 211 33.01 5.33 38.72
C LEU A 211 33.56 6.31 39.77
N SER A 212 32.72 7.20 40.31
CA SER A 212 33.10 8.14 41.37
C SER A 212 33.52 7.41 42.65
N ALA A 213 32.81 6.33 43.03
CA ALA A 213 33.15 5.53 44.20
C ALA A 213 34.50 4.80 44.02
N LEU A 214 34.74 4.20 42.85
CA LEU A 214 35.99 3.48 42.56
C LEU A 214 37.18 4.42 42.38
N THR A 215 36.97 5.62 41.84
CA THR A 215 38.05 6.60 41.60
C THR A 215 38.33 7.50 42.81
N ARG A 216 37.39 7.63 43.76
CA ARG A 216 37.61 8.36 45.01
C ARG A 216 38.73 7.72 45.82
N ARG A 217 39.82 8.46 46.01
CA ARG A 217 40.92 8.09 46.92
C ARG A 217 40.74 8.82 48.25
N PRO A 218 40.13 8.21 49.28
CA PRO A 218 39.91 8.87 50.57
C PRO A 218 41.22 9.28 51.25
N ALA A 219 42.32 8.57 50.98
CA ALA A 219 43.65 8.94 51.47
C ALA A 219 44.19 10.28 50.91
N TRP A 220 43.62 10.79 49.80
CA TRP A 220 43.96 12.09 49.23
C TRP A 220 42.97 13.19 49.63
N ALA A 221 41.92 12.85 50.40
CA ALA A 221 41.03 13.85 50.98
C ALA A 221 41.83 14.76 51.93
N GLY A 222 41.82 16.06 51.70
CA GLY A 222 42.60 17.02 52.48
C GLY A 222 44.09 17.10 52.11
N PHE A 223 44.59 16.34 51.12
CA PHE A 223 46.01 16.41 50.72
C PHE A 223 46.44 17.82 50.31
N LYS A 224 45.56 18.59 49.65
CA LYS A 224 45.83 20.00 49.32
C LYS A 224 45.97 20.88 50.56
N GLU A 225 45.15 20.67 51.58
CA GLU A 225 45.19 21.41 52.84
C GLU A 225 46.41 21.01 53.69
N GLN A 226 46.67 19.72 53.83
CA GLN A 226 47.87 19.19 54.51
C GLN A 226 49.17 19.68 53.84
N LYS A 227 49.22 19.70 52.50
CA LYS A 227 50.36 20.24 51.75
C LYS A 227 50.53 21.74 51.98
N ALA A 228 49.45 22.49 52.06
CA ALA A 228 49.49 23.94 52.37
C ALA A 228 50.00 24.19 53.80
N GLU A 229 49.54 23.39 54.76
CA GLU A 229 49.94 23.49 56.16
C GLU A 229 51.40 23.08 56.38
N GLN A 230 51.86 22.00 55.74
CA GLN A 230 53.28 21.60 55.76
C GLN A 230 54.18 22.64 55.10
N LYS A 231 53.73 23.29 54.01
CA LYS A 231 54.50 24.37 53.37
C LYS A 231 54.64 25.58 54.29
N LYS A 232 53.61 25.91 55.08
CA LYS A 232 53.69 26.96 56.12
C LYS A 232 54.67 26.59 57.23
N LYS A 233 54.58 25.36 57.77
CA LYS A 233 55.51 24.86 58.81
C LYS A 233 56.97 24.84 58.33
N LEU A 234 57.21 24.45 57.08
CA LEU A 234 58.54 24.47 56.47
C LEU A 234 59.09 25.90 56.34
N ALA A 235 58.25 26.86 55.97
CA ALA A 235 58.64 28.27 55.86
C ALA A 235 58.98 28.89 57.23
N GLU A 236 58.26 28.50 58.29
CA GLU A 236 58.58 28.92 59.66
C GLU A 236 59.90 28.32 60.16
N LEU A 237 60.14 27.03 59.92
CA LEU A 237 61.40 26.38 60.27
C LEU A 237 62.59 26.98 59.51
N ALA A 238 62.41 27.30 58.23
CA ALA A 238 63.44 27.97 57.43
C ALA A 238 63.75 29.40 57.93
N LYS A 239 62.75 30.11 58.48
CA LYS A 239 62.99 31.39 59.16
C LYS A 239 63.75 31.23 60.48
N ARG A 240 63.42 30.22 61.27
CA ARG A 240 64.11 29.93 62.55
C ARG A 240 65.56 29.50 62.37
N ALA A 241 65.88 28.77 61.30
CA ALA A 241 67.24 28.33 61.01
C ALA A 241 68.16 29.44 60.45
N LYS A 242 67.58 30.60 60.10
CA LYS A 242 68.31 31.78 59.59
C LYS A 242 68.49 32.90 60.63
N ALA A 243 67.90 32.75 61.81
CA ALA A 243 68.08 33.64 62.97
C ALA A 243 69.14 33.04 63.90
#